data_AF-A0A401ZV15-F1
#
_entry.id   AF-A0A401ZV15-F1
#
_cell.length_a   1.000
_cell.length_b   1.000
_cell.length_c   1.000
_cell.angle_alpha   90.00
_cell.angle_beta   90.00
_cell.angle_gamma   90.00
#
_symmetry.space_group_name_H-M   'P 1'
#
loop_
_entity.id
_entity.type
_entity.pdbx_description
1 polymer ?
#
loop_
_entity_poly.entity_id
_entity_poly.type
_entity_poly.pdbx_seq_one_letter_code
_entity_poly.pdbx_strand_id
1 'polypeptide(L)'
;MSLPDHAIDGLLASGGLAIACLGLIFISQLNEHSSIFDIVWRLILIGIGQSLFQSPNNSALLGSAPRDLQGSASGFLATGRVFGQSLSIALAGAIFAGLGGAAAGAMLASGHASPDQTLALQQTFVSSFRVTFLVCAGIAAIGVFTSLIRGKDTRR
;
A
#
# COMPACT_ATOMS: atom_id res chain seq x y z
N MET A 1 -30.70 -20.30 -6.17
CA MET A 1 -30.55 -19.04 -5.41
C MET A 1 -29.18 -18.47 -5.75
N SER A 2 -29.11 -17.77 -6.89
CA SER A 2 -27.89 -17.17 -7.43
C SER A 2 -27.58 -15.88 -6.67
N LEU A 3 -26.43 -15.85 -6.00
CA LEU A 3 -25.94 -14.62 -5.37
C LEU A 3 -25.72 -13.56 -6.48
N PRO A 4 -26.16 -12.31 -6.30
CA PRO A 4 -25.98 -11.26 -7.30
C PRO A 4 -24.49 -10.95 -7.46
N ASP A 5 -23.98 -11.03 -8.70
CA ASP A 5 -22.55 -10.93 -9.05
C ASP A 5 -21.85 -9.67 -8.46
N HIS A 6 -22.60 -8.58 -8.33
CA HIS A 6 -22.14 -7.29 -7.78
C HIS A 6 -21.77 -7.37 -6.28
N ALA A 7 -22.36 -8.31 -5.53
CA ALA A 7 -22.02 -8.53 -4.12
C ALA A 7 -20.70 -9.30 -3.95
N ILE A 8 -20.36 -10.14 -4.93
CA ILE A 8 -19.11 -10.91 -4.97
C ILE A 8 -17.94 -9.95 -5.25
N ASP A 9 -18.13 -8.99 -6.17
CA ASP A 9 -17.15 -7.98 -6.54
C ASP A 9 -16.70 -7.09 -5.36
N GLY A 10 -17.64 -6.62 -4.53
CA GLY A 10 -17.34 -5.80 -3.36
C GLY A 10 -16.62 -6.57 -2.24
N LEU A 11 -16.94 -7.86 -2.09
CA LEU A 11 -16.32 -8.74 -1.09
C LEU A 11 -14.90 -9.14 -1.52
N LEU A 12 -14.70 -9.41 -2.81
CA LEU A 12 -13.38 -9.70 -3.40
C LEU A 12 -12.43 -8.50 -3.30
N ALA A 13 -12.92 -7.28 -3.58
CA ALA A 13 -12.13 -6.06 -3.44
C ALA A 13 -11.69 -5.85 -1.98
N SER A 14 -12.62 -5.97 -1.03
CA SER A 14 -12.34 -5.81 0.39
C SER A 14 -11.36 -6.88 0.92
N GLY A 15 -11.49 -8.12 0.43
CA GLY A 15 -10.55 -9.22 0.71
C GLY A 15 -9.14 -8.94 0.19
N GLY A 16 -8.99 -8.46 -1.04
CA GLY A 16 -7.69 -8.09 -1.62
C GLY A 16 -6.98 -7.00 -0.82
N LEU A 17 -7.73 -5.99 -0.37
CA LEU A 17 -7.19 -4.89 0.43
C LEU A 17 -6.79 -5.33 1.86
N ALA A 18 -7.52 -6.27 2.45
CA ALA A 18 -7.15 -6.91 3.72
C ALA A 18 -5.86 -7.73 3.59
N ILE A 19 -5.70 -8.48 2.48
CA ILE A 19 -4.48 -9.23 2.17
C ILE A 19 -3.28 -8.28 1.98
N ALA A 20 -3.46 -7.16 1.27
CA ALA A 20 -2.42 -6.15 1.10
C ALA A 20 -2.03 -5.49 2.44
N CYS A 21 -3.02 -5.21 3.31
CA CYS A 21 -2.78 -4.67 4.65
C CYS A 21 -2.00 -5.65 5.53
N LEU A 22 -2.34 -6.94 5.49
CA LEU A 22 -1.58 -7.99 6.17
C LEU A 22 -0.15 -8.07 5.64
N GLY A 23 0.04 -8.01 4.32
CA GLY A 23 1.37 -7.97 3.70
C GLY A 23 2.22 -6.79 4.19
N LEU A 24 1.64 -5.59 4.34
CA LEU A 24 2.31 -4.42 4.91
C LEU A 24 2.67 -4.59 6.39
N ILE A 25 1.79 -5.19 7.20
CA ILE A 25 2.09 -5.49 8.61
C ILE A 25 3.24 -6.50 8.71
N PHE A 26 3.22 -7.55 7.88
CA PHE A 26 4.31 -8.51 7.81
C PHE A 26 5.61 -7.86 7.35
N ILE A 27 5.60 -6.92 6.41
CA ILE A 27 6.80 -6.20 5.98
C ILE A 27 7.31 -5.23 7.06
N SER A 28 6.42 -4.67 7.89
CA SER A 28 6.81 -3.81 9.02
C SER A 28 7.53 -4.60 10.13
N GLN A 29 7.21 -5.88 10.31
CA GLN A 29 7.88 -6.76 11.27
C GLN A 29 9.23 -7.33 10.78
N LEU A 30 9.74 -6.89 9.63
CA LEU A 30 11.03 -7.34 9.15
C LEU A 30 12.13 -6.93 10.15
N ASN A 31 12.98 -7.88 10.51
CA ASN A 31 14.04 -7.73 11.50
C ASN A 31 15.39 -8.10 10.88
N GLU A 32 16.51 -7.76 11.53
CA GLU A 32 17.88 -7.88 10.99
C GLU A 32 18.31 -9.32 10.58
N HIS A 33 17.52 -10.34 10.93
CA HIS A 33 17.72 -11.75 10.57
C HIS A 33 16.81 -12.27 9.43
N SER A 34 15.94 -11.44 8.84
CA SER A 34 15.04 -11.92 7.78
C SER A 34 15.79 -12.18 6.48
N SER A 35 15.67 -13.41 5.98
CA SER A 35 16.27 -13.84 4.72
C SER A 35 15.59 -13.16 3.53
N ILE A 36 16.27 -13.06 2.39
CA ILE A 36 15.72 -12.55 1.12
C ILE A 36 14.38 -13.23 0.79
N PHE A 37 14.23 -14.51 1.15
CA PHE A 37 12.99 -15.27 0.95
C PHE A 37 11.78 -14.70 1.71
N ASP A 38 11.97 -14.20 2.95
CA ASP A 38 10.91 -13.55 3.72
C ASP A 38 10.37 -12.31 3.02
N ILE A 39 11.27 -11.53 2.41
CA ILE A 39 10.93 -10.30 1.70
C ILE A 39 10.13 -10.64 0.45
N VAL A 40 10.60 -11.60 -0.34
CA VAL A 40 9.99 -12.00 -1.61
C VAL A 40 8.56 -12.50 -1.41
N TRP A 41 8.34 -13.41 -0.46
CA TRP A 41 7.00 -13.94 -0.17
C TRP A 41 6.02 -12.83 0.30
N ARG A 42 6.48 -11.89 1.14
CA ARG A 42 5.65 -10.78 1.63
C ARG A 42 5.30 -9.80 0.50
N LEU A 43 6.24 -9.54 -0.42
CA LEU A 43 5.97 -8.74 -1.62
C LEU A 43 4.98 -9.41 -2.57
N ILE A 44 5.07 -10.74 -2.74
CA ILE A 44 4.10 -11.51 -3.51
C ILE A 44 2.70 -11.38 -2.89
N LEU A 45 2.58 -11.51 -1.57
CA LEU A 45 1.30 -11.31 -0.87
C LEU A 45 0.70 -9.91 -1.10
N ILE A 46 1.52 -8.86 -0.99
CA ILE A 46 1.09 -7.49 -1.28
C ILE A 46 0.61 -7.37 -2.73
N GLY A 47 1.37 -7.93 -3.68
CA GLY A 47 1.03 -7.94 -5.10
C GLY A 47 -0.30 -8.62 -5.39
N ILE A 48 -0.52 -9.81 -4.81
CA ILE A 48 -1.79 -10.55 -4.94
C ILE A 48 -2.96 -9.73 -4.40
N GLY A 49 -2.80 -9.13 -3.22
CA GLY A 49 -3.83 -8.29 -2.61
C GLY A 49 -4.20 -7.08 -3.48
N GLN A 50 -3.19 -6.41 -4.04
CA GLN A 50 -3.41 -5.27 -4.96
C GLN A 50 -4.10 -5.70 -6.26
N SER A 51 -3.72 -6.83 -6.86
CA SER A 51 -4.36 -7.34 -8.08
C SER A 51 -5.83 -7.71 -7.87
N LEU A 52 -6.16 -8.36 -6.75
CA LEU A 52 -7.56 -8.68 -6.41
C LEU A 52 -8.40 -7.44 -6.13
N PHE A 53 -7.80 -6.37 -5.60
CA PHE A 53 -8.52 -5.10 -5.38
C PHE A 53 -8.73 -4.32 -6.69
N GLN A 54 -7.77 -4.34 -7.60
CA GLN A 54 -7.83 -3.52 -8.82
C GLN A 54 -8.91 -4.00 -9.80
N SER A 55 -9.16 -5.32 -9.88
CA SER A 55 -10.09 -5.93 -10.84
C SER A 55 -11.58 -5.52 -10.63
N PRO A 56 -12.16 -5.62 -9.42
CA PRO A 56 -13.56 -5.20 -9.20
C PRO A 56 -13.69 -3.67 -9.08
N ASN A 57 -12.67 -2.97 -8.58
CA ASN A 57 -12.68 -1.52 -8.44
C ASN A 57 -12.79 -0.82 -9.80
N ASN A 58 -12.03 -1.28 -10.80
CA ASN A 58 -12.14 -0.75 -12.17
C ASN A 58 -13.52 -1.02 -12.79
N SER A 59 -14.03 -2.26 -12.68
CA SER A 59 -15.33 -2.64 -13.26
C SER A 59 -16.51 -1.89 -12.64
N ALA A 60 -16.56 -1.78 -11.30
CA ALA A 60 -17.64 -1.05 -10.62
C ALA A 60 -17.64 0.45 -10.96
N LEU A 61 -16.46 1.06 -11.12
CA LEU A 61 -16.31 2.47 -11.48
C LEU A 61 -16.74 2.76 -12.92
N LEU A 62 -16.32 1.91 -13.88
CA LEU A 62 -16.70 2.06 -15.29
C LEU A 62 -18.19 1.76 -15.51
N GLY A 63 -18.76 0.80 -14.77
CA GLY A 63 -20.18 0.47 -14.83
C GLY A 63 -21.11 1.54 -14.27
N SER A 64 -20.61 2.44 -13.42
CA SER A 64 -21.41 3.49 -12.75
C SER A 64 -21.59 4.78 -13.57
N ALA A 65 -20.88 4.94 -14.70
CA ALA A 65 -20.94 6.15 -15.52
C ALA A 65 -21.77 5.93 -16.81
N PRO A 66 -22.57 6.93 -17.26
CA PRO A 66 -23.26 6.89 -18.55
C PRO A 66 -22.27 6.63 -19.68
N ARG A 67 -22.62 5.77 -20.65
CA ARG A 67 -21.72 5.31 -21.73
C ARG A 67 -21.05 6.46 -22.50
N ASP A 68 -21.75 7.57 -22.68
CA ASP A 68 -21.25 8.75 -23.41
C ASP A 68 -20.21 9.57 -22.63
N LEU A 69 -20.09 9.36 -21.31
CA LEU A 69 -19.16 10.07 -20.42
C LEU A 69 -18.11 9.14 -19.78
N GLN A 70 -18.12 7.85 -20.10
CA GLN A 70 -17.16 6.87 -19.56
C GLN A 70 -15.70 7.24 -19.84
N GLY A 71 -15.42 7.84 -21.00
CA GLY A 71 -14.09 8.34 -21.34
C GLY A 71 -13.59 9.44 -20.39
N SER A 72 -14.39 10.48 -20.17
CA SER A 72 -14.05 11.57 -19.24
C SER A 72 -14.03 11.12 -17.77
N ALA A 73 -14.97 10.26 -17.37
CA ALA A 73 -15.02 9.71 -16.02
C ALA A 73 -13.80 8.83 -15.72
N SER A 74 -13.41 7.95 -16.65
CA SER A 74 -12.22 7.11 -16.50
C SER A 74 -10.91 7.93 -16.47
N GLY A 75 -10.81 8.99 -17.29
CA GLY A 75 -9.67 9.91 -17.27
C GLY A 75 -9.52 10.67 -15.94
N PHE A 76 -10.63 11.17 -15.40
CA PHE A 76 -10.64 11.82 -14.08
C PHE A 76 -10.25 10.84 -12.96
N LEU A 77 -10.76 9.61 -13.00
CA LEU A 77 -10.40 8.56 -12.04
C LEU A 77 -8.94 8.12 -12.13
N ALA A 78 -8.42 7.94 -13.35
CA ALA A 78 -7.01 7.64 -13.58
C ALA A 78 -6.12 8.75 -13.00
N THR A 79 -6.49 10.00 -13.22
CA THR A 79 -5.78 11.17 -12.69
C THR A 79 -5.82 11.18 -11.16
N GLY A 80 -6.99 10.95 -10.56
CA GLY A 80 -7.13 10.83 -9.11
C GLY A 80 -6.28 9.72 -8.50
N ARG A 81 -6.18 8.55 -9.16
CA ARG A 81 -5.28 7.47 -8.73
C ARG A 81 -3.81 7.88 -8.81
N VAL A 82 -3.37 8.40 -9.95
CA VAL A 82 -1.97 8.81 -10.14
C VAL A 82 -1.61 9.89 -9.12
N PHE A 83 -2.49 10.84 -8.89
CA PHE A 83 -2.32 11.87 -7.86
C PHE A 83 -2.18 11.25 -6.46
N GLY A 84 -3.06 10.31 -6.09
CA GLY A 84 -2.99 9.59 -4.82
C GLY A 84 -1.71 8.78 -4.64
N GLN A 85 -1.25 8.08 -5.69
CA GLN A 85 0.02 7.34 -5.68
C GLN A 85 1.21 8.29 -5.47
N SER A 86 1.26 9.38 -6.23
CA SER A 86 2.31 10.40 -6.09
C SER A 86 2.32 11.02 -4.70
N LEU A 87 1.15 11.37 -4.15
CA LEU A 87 1.03 11.92 -2.81
C LEU A 87 1.49 10.90 -1.74
N SER A 88 1.13 9.63 -1.89
CA SER A 88 1.56 8.57 -0.98
C SER A 88 3.07 8.37 -1.01
N ILE A 89 3.69 8.35 -2.18
CA ILE A 89 5.14 8.22 -2.35
C ILE A 89 5.85 9.43 -1.74
N ALA A 90 5.34 10.64 -1.99
CA ALA A 90 5.90 11.88 -1.44
C ALA A 90 5.83 11.89 0.09
N LEU A 91 4.69 11.52 0.68
CA LEU A 91 4.52 11.43 2.14
C LEU A 91 5.45 10.36 2.74
N ALA A 92 5.51 9.17 2.16
CA ALA A 92 6.39 8.10 2.64
C ALA A 92 7.86 8.52 2.60
N GLY A 93 8.29 9.16 1.50
CA GLY A 93 9.63 9.70 1.34
C GLY A 93 9.92 10.83 2.34
N ALA A 94 8.98 11.74 2.56
CA ALA A 94 9.12 12.84 3.52
C ALA A 94 9.27 12.33 4.97
N ILE A 95 8.46 11.34 5.37
CA ILE A 95 8.58 10.71 6.69
C ILE A 95 9.92 9.99 6.82
N PHE A 96 10.29 9.20 5.82
CA PHE A 96 11.54 8.43 5.84
C PHE A 96 12.78 9.34 5.87
N ALA A 97 12.76 10.43 5.10
CA ALA A 97 13.83 11.43 5.11
C ALA A 97 13.83 12.24 6.41
N GLY A 98 12.66 12.63 6.93
CA GLY A 98 12.52 13.40 8.17
C GLY A 98 12.97 12.65 9.42
N LEU A 99 12.86 11.31 9.43
CA LEU A 99 13.39 10.45 10.50
C LEU A 99 14.89 10.16 10.38
N GLY A 100 15.55 10.67 9.34
CA GLY A 100 16.98 10.47 9.10
C GLY A 100 17.31 9.17 8.36
N GLY A 101 16.31 8.37 7.95
CA GLY A 101 16.52 7.12 7.22
C GLY A 101 17.24 7.32 5.88
N ALA A 102 16.90 8.39 5.14
CA ALA A 102 17.57 8.71 3.88
C ALA A 102 19.05 9.09 4.08
N ALA A 103 19.36 9.91 5.09
CA ALA A 103 20.73 10.30 5.42
C ALA A 103 21.54 9.11 5.93
N ALA A 104 20.94 8.28 6.79
CA ALA A 104 21.56 7.07 7.30
C ALA A 104 21.89 6.07 6.18
N GLY A 105 20.96 5.86 5.25
CA GLY A 105 21.17 5.02 4.07
C GLY A 105 22.28 5.53 3.16
N ALA A 106 22.35 6.85 2.91
CA ALA A 106 23.40 7.45 2.09
C ALA A 106 24.80 7.28 2.74
N MET A 107 24.89 7.46 4.05
CA MET A 107 26.14 7.28 4.80
C MET A 107 26.59 5.82 4.84
N LEU A 108 25.66 4.87 5.03
CA LEU A 108 25.94 3.44 4.94
C LEU A 108 26.45 3.05 3.53
N ALA A 109 25.81 3.56 2.48
CA ALA A 109 26.19 3.29 1.09
C ALA A 109 27.56 3.89 0.73
N SER A 110 27.98 4.96 1.39
CA SER A 110 29.28 5.59 1.16
C SER A 110 30.46 4.70 1.59
N GLY A 111 30.25 3.75 2.50
CA GLY A 111 31.30 2.84 2.99
C GLY A 111 32.37 3.48 3.90
N HIS A 112 32.22 4.75 4.28
CA HIS A 112 33.22 5.49 5.08
C HIS A 112 32.89 5.55 6.59
N ALA A 113 31.86 4.83 7.06
CA ALA A 113 31.45 4.84 8.46
C ALA A 113 32.37 3.94 9.32
N SER A 114 32.73 4.40 10.52
CA SER A 114 33.40 3.54 11.50
C SER A 114 32.46 2.42 11.99
N PRO A 115 32.96 1.29 12.51
CA PRO A 115 32.11 0.19 12.98
C PRO A 115 31.02 0.62 13.99
N ASP A 116 31.36 1.53 14.90
CA ASP A 116 30.40 2.10 15.86
C ASP A 116 29.34 2.98 15.19
N GLN A 117 29.72 3.75 14.16
CA GLN A 117 28.80 4.56 13.36
C GLN A 117 27.89 3.70 12.49
N THR A 118 28.39 2.60 11.92
CA THR A 118 27.61 1.68 11.09
C THR A 118 26.42 1.12 11.86
N LEU A 119 26.63 0.71 13.12
CA LEU A 119 25.55 0.21 13.96
C LEU A 119 24.48 1.28 14.24
N ALA A 120 24.90 2.49 14.60
CA ALA A 120 23.98 3.61 14.86
C ALA A 120 23.17 4.02 13.62
N LEU A 121 23.83 4.06 12.45
CA LEU A 121 23.19 4.37 11.17
C LEU A 121 22.20 3.26 10.77
N GLN A 122 22.57 2.00 10.95
CA GLN A 122 21.69 0.86 10.67
C GLN A 122 20.43 0.90 11.54
N GLN A 123 20.57 1.17 12.84
CA GLN A 123 19.45 1.33 13.75
C GLN A 123 18.53 2.49 13.34
N THR A 124 19.10 3.63 12.95
CA THR A 124 18.35 4.80 12.48
C THR A 124 17.58 4.48 11.19
N PHE A 125 18.23 3.79 10.26
CA PHE A 125 17.63 3.35 8.99
C PHE A 125 16.45 2.39 9.24
N VAL A 126 16.66 1.35 10.05
CA VAL A 126 15.64 0.34 10.35
C VAL A 126 14.46 0.95 11.11
N SER A 127 14.71 1.82 12.09
CA SER A 127 13.67 2.52 12.83
C SER A 127 12.82 3.41 11.90
N SER A 128 13.49 4.21 11.06
CA SER A 128 12.82 5.06 10.07
C SER A 128 11.96 4.24 9.10
N PHE A 129 12.51 3.12 8.61
CA PHE A 129 11.79 2.20 7.73
C PHE A 129 10.53 1.67 8.39
N ARG A 130 10.63 1.15 9.62
CA ARG A 130 9.48 0.62 10.37
C ARG A 130 8.39 1.67 10.55
N VAL A 131 8.75 2.88 10.97
CA VAL A 131 7.78 3.96 11.20
C VAL A 131 7.11 4.38 9.90
N THR A 132 7.86 4.56 8.81
CA THR A 132 7.28 4.90 7.50
C THR A 132 6.27 3.86 7.05
N PHE A 133 6.61 2.57 7.15
CA PHE A 133 5.70 1.49 6.76
C PHE A 133 4.48 1.38 7.67
N LEU A 134 4.61 1.64 8.98
CA LEU A 134 3.46 1.70 9.90
C LEU A 134 2.51 2.85 9.55
N VAL A 135 3.03 4.02 9.19
CA VAL A 135 2.21 5.14 8.75
C VAL A 135 1.49 4.80 7.44
N CYS A 136 2.20 4.23 6.46
CA CYS A 136 1.58 3.74 5.23
C CYS A 136 0.49 2.68 5.49
N ALA A 137 0.73 1.75 6.41
CA ALA A 137 -0.24 0.74 6.81
C ALA A 137 -1.47 1.37 7.50
N GLY A 138 -1.29 2.39 8.34
CA GLY A 138 -2.39 3.14 8.94
C GLY A 138 -3.26 3.86 7.90
N ILE A 139 -2.63 4.51 6.92
CA ILE A 139 -3.35 5.14 5.78
C ILE A 139 -4.09 4.07 4.96
N ALA A 140 -3.45 2.93 4.70
CA ALA A 140 -4.07 1.82 3.99
C ALA A 140 -5.28 1.25 4.76
N ALA A 141 -5.19 1.13 6.09
CA ALA A 141 -6.29 0.68 6.93
C ALA A 141 -7.51 1.62 6.86
N ILE A 142 -7.30 2.94 6.79
CA ILE A 142 -8.38 3.92 6.55
C ILE A 142 -9.02 3.66 5.17
N GLY A 143 -8.21 3.37 4.16
CA GLY A 143 -8.68 2.93 2.83
C GLY A 143 -9.52 1.65 2.88
N VAL A 144 -9.12 0.67 3.70
CA VAL A 144 -9.89 -0.56 3.94
C VAL A 144 -11.24 -0.26 4.58
N PHE A 145 -11.25 0.56 5.64
CA PHE A 145 -12.48 0.94 6.32
C PHE A 145 -13.47 1.67 5.39
N THR A 146 -12.98 2.64 4.61
CA THR A 146 -13.83 3.36 3.64
C THR A 146 -14.36 2.44 2.54
N SER A 147 -13.56 1.48 2.06
CA SER A 147 -14.01 0.45 1.11
C SER A 147 -15.08 -0.47 1.71
N LEU A 148 -14.91 -0.91 2.97
CA LEU A 148 -15.86 -1.77 3.67
C LEU A 148 -17.21 -1.08 3.92
N ILE A 149 -17.20 0.23 4.22
CA ILE A 149 -18.43 1.01 4.39
C ILE A 149 -19.17 1.10 3.05
N ARG A 150 -18.45 1.39 1.95
CA ARG A 150 -19.05 1.48 0.62
C ARG A 150 -19.63 0.15 0.12
N GLY A 151 -19.03 -0.99 0.46
CA GLY A 151 -19.57 -2.32 0.12
C GLY A 151 -20.87 -2.67 0.85
N LYS A 152 -21.19 -2.01 1.97
CA LYS A 152 -22.44 -2.23 2.72
C LYS A 152 -23.60 -1.40 2.19
N ASP A 153 -23.35 -0.29 1.51
CA ASP A 153 -24.41 0.61 1.00
C ASP A 153 -25.11 0.09 -0.26
N THR A 154 -24.55 -0.89 -0.98
CA THR A 154 -25.24 -1.59 -2.08
C THR A 154 -26.27 -2.62 -1.57
N ARG A 155 -26.50 -2.73 -0.25
CA ARG A 155 -27.52 -3.63 0.35
C ARG A 155 -28.92 -3.02 0.43
N ARG A 156 -29.18 -1.80 -0.03
CA ARG A 156 -30.53 -1.20 -0.02
C ARG A 156 -31.07 -0.98 -1.41
#